data_AF-A0A2V5VJP5-F1
#
_entry.id   AF-A0A2V5VJP5-F1
#
_cell.length_a   1.000
_cell.length_b   1.000
_cell.length_c   1.000
_cell.angle_alpha   90.00
_cell.angle_beta   90.00
_cell.angle_gamma   90.00
#
_symmetry.space_group_name_H-M   'P 1'
#
loop_
_entity.id
_entity.type
_entity.pdbx_description
1 polymer ?
#
loop_
_entity_poly.entity_id
_entity_poly.type
_entity_poly.pdbx_seq_one_letter_code
_entity_poly.pdbx_strand_id
1 'polypeptide(L)'
;MRARSLSFLRTLVNTPSPSGHEARGQRVWRDYVKPYADETFSDAYGNCVAMLNKGGSPRLMLAAHADEIAMAVNYINDEGFIYV
;
A
#
# COMPACT_ATOMS: atom_id res chain seq x y z
N MET A 1 11.78 -6.00 -17.59
CA MET A 1 10.78 -6.37 -16.56
C MET A 1 9.83 -7.42 -17.13
N ARG A 2 9.38 -8.41 -16.35
CA ARG A 2 8.37 -9.41 -16.80
C ARG A 2 7.02 -8.72 -17.01
N ALA A 3 6.22 -9.12 -18.00
CA ALA A 3 4.92 -8.51 -18.30
C ALA A 3 3.97 -8.48 -17.09
N ARG A 4 3.90 -9.59 -16.33
CA ARG A 4 3.11 -9.68 -15.09
C ARG A 4 3.56 -8.66 -14.03
N SER A 5 4.87 -8.48 -13.86
CA SER A 5 5.43 -7.52 -12.89
C SER A 5 5.13 -6.08 -13.29
N LEU A 6 5.19 -5.76 -14.59
CA LEU A 6 4.83 -4.43 -15.09
C LEU A 6 3.34 -4.13 -14.92
N SER A 7 2.48 -5.11 -15.16
CA SER A 7 1.04 -4.98 -14.95
C SER A 7 0.71 -4.72 -13.47
N PHE A 8 1.35 -5.46 -12.56
CA PHE A 8 1.23 -5.24 -11.13
C PHE A 8 1.70 -3.84 -10.74
N LEU A 9 2.91 -3.45 -11.17
CA LEU A 9 3.48 -2.15 -10.85
C LEU A 9 2.57 -1.02 -11.32
N ARG A 10 2.07 -1.10 -12.57
CA ARG A 10 1.10 -0.14 -13.11
C ARG A 10 -0.17 -0.07 -12.28
N THR A 11 -0.69 -1.20 -11.83
CA THR A 11 -1.90 -1.21 -10.99
C THR A 11 -1.63 -0.56 -9.63
N LEU A 12 -0.49 -0.89 -9.02
CA LEU A 12 -0.08 -0.35 -7.72
C LEU A 12 0.10 1.17 -7.78
N VAL A 13 0.90 1.69 -8.72
CA VAL A 13 1.21 3.13 -8.80
C VAL A 13 0.07 3.99 -9.35
N ASN A 14 -0.91 3.40 -10.03
CA ASN A 14 -2.13 4.13 -10.46
C ASN A 14 -3.28 3.99 -9.46
N THR A 15 -3.07 3.33 -8.32
CA THR A 15 -4.05 3.26 -7.23
C THR A 15 -3.68 4.30 -6.17
N PRO A 16 -4.49 5.37 -5.98
CA PRO A 16 -4.17 6.39 -5.01
C PRO A 16 -4.05 5.82 -3.58
N SER A 17 -2.97 6.17 -2.91
CA SER A 17 -2.65 5.79 -1.53
C SER A 17 -1.97 6.95 -0.78
N PRO A 18 -2.62 8.13 -0.69
CA PRO A 18 -2.03 9.26 0.03
C PRO A 18 -1.86 8.90 1.51
N SER A 19 -0.92 9.58 2.18
CA SER A 19 -0.71 9.38 3.61
C SER A 19 -2.03 9.51 4.40
N GLY A 20 -2.31 8.53 5.26
CA GLY A 20 -3.56 8.37 6.01
C GLY A 20 -4.72 7.71 5.27
N HIS A 21 -4.60 7.41 3.96
CA HIS A 21 -5.64 6.72 3.17
C HIS A 21 -5.05 5.59 2.29
N GLU A 22 -4.05 4.87 2.81
CA GLU A 22 -3.23 3.89 2.07
C GLU A 22 -3.98 2.58 1.77
N ALA A 23 -5.12 2.32 2.43
CA ALA A 23 -5.82 1.04 2.42
C ALA A 23 -6.11 0.48 1.01
N ARG A 24 -6.32 1.35 0.02
CA ARG A 24 -6.54 0.96 -1.39
C ARG A 24 -5.27 0.40 -2.02
N GLY A 25 -4.15 1.13 -1.94
CA GLY A 25 -2.86 0.69 -2.46
C GLY A 25 -2.35 -0.55 -1.74
N GLN A 26 -2.50 -0.59 -0.42
CA GLN A 26 -2.15 -1.75 0.40
C GLN A 26 -2.92 -3.02 0.02
N ARG A 27 -4.20 -2.91 -0.36
CA ARG A 27 -4.99 -4.05 -0.85
C ARG A 27 -4.43 -4.60 -2.17
N VAL A 28 -4.04 -3.73 -3.10
CA VAL A 28 -3.40 -4.16 -4.36
C VAL A 28 -2.14 -4.96 -4.09
N TRP A 29 -1.28 -4.48 -3.18
CA TRP A 29 -0.08 -5.20 -2.77
C TRP A 29 -0.41 -6.54 -2.09
N ARG A 30 -1.35 -6.55 -1.14
CA ARG A 30 -1.73 -7.75 -0.39
C ARG A 30 -2.31 -8.84 -1.29
N ASP A 31 -3.16 -8.47 -2.25
CA ASP A 31 -3.75 -9.41 -3.21
C ASP A 31 -2.68 -9.98 -4.15
N TYR A 32 -1.69 -9.18 -4.54
CA TYR A 32 -0.56 -9.64 -5.36
C TYR A 32 0.37 -10.59 -4.60
N VAL A 33 0.67 -10.32 -3.32
CA VAL A 33 1.65 -11.08 -2.54
C VAL A 33 1.09 -12.37 -1.93
N LYS A 34 -0.24 -12.45 -1.72
CA LYS A 34 -0.92 -13.58 -1.07
C LYS A 34 -0.50 -14.98 -1.57
N PRO A 35 -0.29 -15.23 -2.88
CA PRO A 35 0.13 -16.56 -3.35
C PRO A 35 1.56 -16.96 -2.99
N TYR A 36 2.37 -16.03 -2.46
CA TYR A 36 3.79 -16.22 -2.14
C TYR A 36 4.07 -16.20 -0.63
N ALA A 37 3.04 -16.14 0.20
CA ALA A 37 3.13 -16.06 1.65
C ALA A 37 2.30 -17.16 2.30
N ASP A 38 2.76 -17.67 3.44
CA ASP A 38 2.01 -18.62 4.26
C ASP A 38 0.84 -17.91 4.98
N GLU A 39 1.07 -16.65 5.37
CA GLU A 39 0.10 -15.85 6.10
C GLU A 39 0.16 -14.39 5.64
N THR A 40 -1.00 -13.75 5.49
CA THR A 40 -1.10 -12.31 5.29
C THR A 40 -2.05 -11.72 6.31
N PHE A 41 -1.68 -10.60 6.93
CA PHE A 41 -2.52 -9.90 7.90
C PHE A 41 -2.32 -8.40 7.82
N SER A 42 -3.21 -7.66 8.49
CA SER A 42 -2.99 -6.23 8.77
C SER A 42 -2.81 -6.04 10.27
N ASP A 43 -1.89 -5.17 10.66
CA ASP A 43 -1.71 -4.82 12.07
C ASP A 43 -2.68 -3.70 12.50
N ALA A 44 -2.64 -3.32 13.78
CA ALA A 44 -3.49 -2.28 14.33
C ALA A 44 -3.20 -0.87 13.76
N TYR A 45 -2.03 -0.67 13.16
CA TYR A 45 -1.65 0.57 12.48
C TYR A 45 -2.10 0.59 11.01
N GLY A 46 -2.63 -0.53 10.51
CA GLY A 46 -3.06 -0.67 9.13
C GLY A 46 -1.94 -1.11 8.18
N ASN A 47 -0.74 -1.44 8.65
CA ASN A 47 0.29 -2.01 7.77
C ASN A 47 -0.19 -3.34 7.20
N CYS A 48 0.18 -3.65 5.96
CA CYS A 48 -0.03 -4.99 5.40
C CYS A 48 1.24 -5.82 5.52
N VAL A 49 1.11 -7.03 6.05
CA VAL A 49 2.21 -7.96 6.29
C VAL A 49 1.98 -9.24 5.51
N ALA A 50 3.05 -9.75 4.90
CA ALA A 50 3.12 -11.05 4.26
C ALA A 50 4.26 -11.84 4.91
N MET A 51 3.94 -12.98 5.53
CA MET A 51 4.88 -13.82 6.25
C MET A 51 5.08 -15.14 5.50
N LEU A 52 6.34 -15.54 5.37
CA LEU A 52 6.77 -16.81 4.81
C LEU A 52 7.68 -17.51 5.82
N ASN A 53 7.58 -18.83 5.95
CA ASN A 53 8.34 -19.66 6.87
C ASN A 53 8.14 -19.26 8.34
N LYS A 54 6.88 -19.28 8.81
CA LYS A 54 6.52 -18.93 10.19
C LYS A 54 7.28 -19.81 11.20
N GLY A 55 7.99 -19.17 12.13
CA GLY A 55 8.81 -19.85 13.14
C GLY A 55 10.27 -20.09 12.74
N GLY A 56 10.65 -19.76 11.49
CA GLY A 56 12.05 -19.82 11.04
C GLY A 56 12.98 -18.84 11.76
N SER A 57 14.28 -19.15 11.75
CA SER A 57 15.35 -18.34 12.33
C SER A 57 16.59 -18.34 11.42
N PRO A 58 17.29 -17.19 11.23
CA PRO A 58 16.95 -15.87 11.76
C PRO A 58 15.71 -15.26 11.07
N ARG A 59 15.06 -14.29 11.73
CA ARG A 59 13.95 -13.54 11.11
C ARG A 59 14.51 -12.43 10.23
N LEU A 60 14.10 -12.40 8.97
CA LEU A 60 14.38 -11.32 8.02
C LEU A 60 13.11 -10.49 7.80
N MET A 61 13.22 -9.17 7.83
CA MET A 61 12.14 -8.25 7.49
C MET A 61 12.54 -7.39 6.30
N LEU A 62 11.72 -7.38 5.26
CA LEU A 62 11.80 -6.44 4.15
C LEU A 62 10.67 -5.44 4.33
N ALA A 63 11.01 -4.16 4.49
CA ALA A 63 10.06 -3.08 4.72
C ALA A 63 10.07 -2.08 3.57
N ALA A 64 8.89 -1.55 3.25
CA ALA A 64 8.67 -0.45 2.32
C ALA A 64 7.47 0.35 2.82
N HIS A 65 7.33 1.59 2.35
CA HIS A 65 6.20 2.44 2.67
C HIS A 65 5.26 2.51 1.45
N ALA A 66 3.94 2.55 1.71
CA ALA A 66 2.90 2.49 0.68
C ALA A 66 2.24 3.86 0.42
N ASP A 67 2.49 4.82 1.31
CA ASP A 67 2.00 6.18 1.22
C ASP A 67 2.69 6.94 0.09
N GLU A 68 1.94 7.88 -0.48
CA GLU A 68 2.44 8.83 -1.47
C GLU A 68 2.17 10.28 -1.04
N ILE A 69 2.98 11.21 -1.56
CA ILE A 69 2.79 12.64 -1.39
C ILE A 69 1.45 13.03 -2.02
N ALA A 70 0.63 13.74 -1.25
CA ALA A 70 -0.65 14.24 -1.71
C ALA A 70 -1.01 15.56 -1.03
N MET A 71 -2.12 16.12 -1.48
CA MET A 71 -2.69 17.36 -0.97
C MET A 71 -4.02 17.04 -0.27
N ALA A 72 -4.27 17.70 0.86
CA ALA A 72 -5.51 17.58 1.62
C ALA A 72 -6.29 18.89 1.51
N VAL A 73 -7.62 18.81 1.38
CA VAL A 73 -8.46 20.01 1.35
C VAL A 73 -8.48 20.66 2.72
N ASN A 74 -8.03 21.92 2.78
CA ASN A 74 -8.02 22.73 4.00
C ASN A 74 -9.25 23.63 4.10
N TYR A 75 -9.68 24.22 2.97
CA TYR A 75 -10.75 25.21 2.93
C TYR A 75 -11.39 25.30 1.55
N ILE A 76 -12.69 25.62 1.50
CA ILE A 76 -13.43 25.92 0.26
C ILE A 76 -14.02 27.32 0.44
N ASN A 77 -13.72 28.24 -0.48
CA ASN A 77 -14.21 29.62 -0.38
C ASN A 77 -15.64 29.78 -0.94
N ASP A 78 -16.22 30.96 -0.76
CA ASP A 78 -17.60 31.26 -1.18
C ASP A 78 -17.81 31.20 -2.72
N GLU A 79 -16.72 31.28 -3.48
CA GLU A 79 -16.71 31.13 -4.95
C GLU A 79 -16.56 29.66 -5.40
N GLY A 80 -16.33 28.74 -4.45
CA GLY A 80 -16.18 27.30 -4.70
C GLY A 80 -14.76 26.83 -5.02
N PHE A 81 -13.73 27.67 -4.84
CA PHE A 81 -12.34 27.27 -5.01
C PHE A 81 -11.84 26.43 -3.83
N ILE A 82 -11.05 25.40 -4.14
CA ILE A 82 -10.45 24.47 -3.16
C ILE A 82 -9.04 24.94 -2.81
N TYR A 83 -8.77 25.09 -1.52
CA TYR A 83 -7.46 25.39 -0.94
C TYR A 83 -6.92 24.14 -0.28
N VAL A 84 -5.66 23.83 -0.57
CA VAL A 84 -4.93 22.64 -0.11
C VAL A 84 -3.59 23.01 0.53
#